data_AF-A0AA97KKQ3-F1
#
_entry.id   AF-A0AA97KKQ3-F1
#
_cell.length_a   1.000
_cell.length_b   1.000
_cell.length_c   1.000
_cell.angle_alpha   90.00
_cell.angle_beta   90.00
_cell.angle_gamma   90.00
#
_symmetry.space_group_name_H-M   'P 1'
#
loop_
_entity.id
_entity.type
_entity.pdbx_description
1 polymer ?
#
loop_
_entity_poly.entity_id
_entity_poly.type
_entity_poly.pdbx_seq_one_letter_code
_entity_poly.pdbx_strand_id
1 'polypeptide(L)'
;MAAIRRGRTSVVLSSVSLQILFYLNGVYYIVYFLATLLMIIYKSQVFTYPGDFLALDLLLLFIMGILESIRLYFGTKGNLTEEEAPLGVSLVLSVGSVILSVYFLVWQTYVLRADVIINAVLLVTYGLEGILQIIAIAAFVS
;
A
#
# COMPACT_ATOMS: atom_id res chain seq x y z
N MET A 1 -9.37 50.04 23.66
CA MET A 1 -8.45 49.59 22.59
C MET A 1 -8.60 48.09 22.42
N ALA A 2 -9.27 47.64 21.36
CA ALA A 2 -9.47 46.22 21.09
C ALA A 2 -8.24 45.68 20.33
N ALA A 3 -7.54 44.71 20.92
CA ALA A 3 -6.43 44.03 20.27
C ALA A 3 -6.98 43.16 19.12
N ILE A 4 -6.64 43.53 17.89
CA ILE A 4 -6.89 42.71 16.71
C ILE A 4 -6.04 41.44 16.86
N ARG A 5 -6.68 40.32 17.21
CA ARG A 5 -6.07 38.99 17.13
C ARG A 5 -5.76 38.75 15.66
N ARG A 6 -4.50 38.95 15.28
CA ARG A 6 -3.92 38.54 14.00
C ARG A 6 -4.17 37.04 13.86
N GLY A 7 -5.12 36.66 13.01
CA GLY A 7 -5.40 35.26 12.73
C GLY A 7 -4.10 34.61 12.27
N ARG A 8 -3.57 33.68 13.07
CA ARG A 8 -2.54 32.76 12.57
C ARG A 8 -3.22 31.97 11.47
N THR A 9 -2.84 32.21 10.23
CA THR A 9 -3.09 31.27 9.14
C THR A 9 -2.40 29.99 9.54
N SER A 10 -3.16 29.00 10.02
CA SER A 10 -2.66 27.65 10.20
C SER A 10 -2.28 27.14 8.82
N VAL A 11 -0.98 27.03 8.56
CA VAL A 11 -0.50 26.38 7.35
C VAL A 11 -0.87 24.91 7.49
N VAL A 12 -1.75 24.42 6.62
CA VAL A 12 -2.10 23.00 6.57
C VAL A 12 -0.92 22.29 5.94
N LEU A 13 -0.30 21.38 6.68
CA LEU A 13 0.87 20.61 6.25
C LEU A 13 0.47 19.30 5.56
N SER A 14 -0.78 18.84 5.74
CA SER A 14 -1.28 17.63 5.10
C SER A 14 -1.13 17.65 3.56
N SER A 15 -0.69 16.52 3.00
CA SER A 15 -0.44 16.41 1.57
C SER A 15 -1.66 15.85 0.84
N VAL A 16 -2.28 16.70 -0.01
CA VAL A 16 -3.42 16.30 -0.85
C VAL A 16 -3.02 15.22 -1.86
N SER A 17 -1.84 15.35 -2.47
CA SER A 17 -1.32 14.37 -3.43
C SER A 17 -1.14 12.99 -2.80
N LEU A 18 -0.63 12.93 -1.57
CA LEU A 18 -0.49 11.68 -0.83
C LEU A 18 -1.85 11.06 -0.52
N GLN A 19 -2.84 11.87 -0.14
CA GLN A 19 -4.20 11.40 0.14
C GLN A 19 -4.88 10.80 -1.10
N ILE A 20 -4.70 11.42 -2.27
CA ILE A 20 -5.21 10.91 -3.55
C ILE A 20 -4.56 9.55 -3.86
N LEU A 21 -3.24 9.41 -3.66
CA LEU A 21 -2.56 8.15 -3.91
C LEU A 21 -3.05 7.03 -3.00
N PHE A 22 -3.20 7.28 -1.69
CA PHE A 22 -3.76 6.25 -0.79
C PHE A 22 -5.16 5.80 -1.20
N TYR A 23 -6.00 6.72 -1.67
CA TYR A 23 -7.33 6.37 -2.18
C TYR A 23 -7.25 5.52 -3.46
N LEU A 24 -6.44 5.96 -4.42
CA LEU A 24 -6.23 5.23 -5.68
C LEU A 24 -5.64 3.84 -5.43
N ASN A 25 -4.70 3.72 -4.51
CA ASN A 25 -4.10 2.45 -4.13
C ASN A 25 -5.11 1.55 -3.42
N GLY A 26 -5.95 2.08 -2.52
CA GLY A 26 -7.03 1.30 -1.93
C GLY A 26 -7.98 0.69 -2.97
N VAL A 27 -8.40 1.47 -3.97
CA VAL A 27 -9.23 0.98 -5.08
C VAL A 27 -8.48 -0.03 -5.94
N TYR A 28 -7.24 0.29 -6.32
CA TYR A 28 -6.38 -0.55 -7.13
C TYR A 28 -6.11 -1.89 -6.43
N TYR A 29 -5.91 -1.88 -5.12
CA TYR A 29 -5.60 -3.06 -4.34
C TYR A 29 -6.77 -4.05 -4.28
N ILE A 30 -8.02 -3.56 -4.25
CA ILE A 30 -9.20 -4.43 -4.36
C ILE A 30 -9.17 -5.19 -5.70
N VAL A 31 -8.87 -4.48 -6.80
CA VAL A 31 -8.74 -5.08 -8.12
C VAL A 31 -7.57 -6.06 -8.16
N TYR A 32 -6.41 -5.68 -7.62
CA TYR A 32 -5.22 -6.52 -7.52
C TYR A 32 -5.50 -7.82 -6.75
N PHE A 33 -6.15 -7.73 -5.59
CA PHE A 33 -6.47 -8.87 -4.75
C PHE A 33 -7.39 -9.86 -5.48
N LEU A 34 -8.47 -9.35 -6.08
CA LEU A 34 -9.41 -10.18 -6.84
C LEU A 34 -8.74 -10.80 -8.07
N ALA A 35 -7.96 -10.03 -8.83
CA ALA A 35 -7.25 -10.54 -10.00
C ALA A 35 -6.24 -11.63 -9.62
N THR A 36 -5.46 -11.42 -8.57
CA THR A 36 -4.47 -12.40 -8.08
C THR A 36 -5.15 -13.67 -7.58
N LEU A 37 -6.24 -13.54 -6.81
CA LEU A 37 -7.04 -14.67 -6.35
C LEU A 37 -7.58 -15.50 -7.55
N LEU A 38 -8.17 -14.83 -8.54
CA LEU A 38 -8.68 -15.49 -9.75
C LEU A 38 -7.56 -16.16 -10.54
N MET A 39 -6.38 -15.54 -10.64
CA MET A 39 -5.22 -16.14 -11.30
C MET A 39 -4.69 -17.35 -10.53
N ILE A 40 -4.67 -17.34 -9.20
CA ILE A 40 -4.30 -18.51 -8.39
C ILE A 40 -5.30 -19.65 -8.60
N ILE A 41 -6.61 -19.37 -8.60
CA ILE A 41 -7.65 -20.36 -8.89
C ILE A 41 -7.47 -20.92 -10.32
N TYR A 42 -7.27 -20.05 -11.31
CA TYR A 42 -7.02 -20.47 -12.68
C TYR A 42 -5.79 -21.39 -12.77
N LYS A 43 -4.69 -21.01 -12.11
CA LYS A 43 -3.46 -21.79 -12.08
C LYS A 43 -3.68 -23.17 -11.45
N SER A 44 -4.49 -23.28 -10.41
CA SER A 44 -4.78 -24.55 -9.74
C SER A 44 -5.62 -25.52 -10.58
N GLN A 45 -6.44 -24.99 -11.50
CA GLN A 45 -7.25 -25.82 -12.41
C GLN A 45 -6.49 -26.24 -13.67
N VAL A 46 -5.66 -25.35 -14.22
CA VAL A 46 -4.98 -25.58 -15.51
C VAL A 46 -3.63 -26.29 -15.34
N PHE A 47 -2.89 -25.98 -14.28
CA PHE A 47 -1.59 -26.57 -14.01
C PHE A 47 -1.67 -27.53 -12.82
N THR A 48 -0.82 -28.55 -12.79
CA THR A 48 -0.63 -29.38 -11.60
C THR A 48 0.08 -28.55 -10.53
N TYR A 49 -0.71 -27.84 -9.72
CA TYR A 49 -0.22 -27.01 -8.62
C TYR A 49 -0.11 -27.87 -7.36
N PRO A 50 1.08 -28.00 -6.74
CA PRO A 50 1.19 -28.76 -5.49
C PRO A 50 0.38 -28.08 -4.38
N GLY A 51 -0.41 -28.86 -3.65
CA GLY A 51 -1.38 -28.33 -2.67
C GLY A 51 -0.75 -27.46 -1.58
N ASP A 52 0.45 -27.81 -1.12
CA ASP A 52 1.16 -27.06 -0.06
C ASP A 52 1.52 -25.64 -0.52
N PHE A 53 2.03 -25.49 -1.74
CA PHE A 53 2.34 -24.17 -2.31
C PHE A 53 1.08 -23.37 -2.62
N LEU A 54 0.00 -24.03 -3.04
CA LEU A 54 -1.28 -23.36 -3.28
C LEU A 54 -1.82 -22.74 -1.98
N ALA A 55 -1.81 -23.53 -0.89
CA ALA A 55 -2.27 -23.06 0.42
C ALA A 55 -1.41 -21.91 0.94
N LEU A 56 -0.09 -21.99 0.76
CA LEU A 56 0.85 -20.93 1.14
C LEU A 56 0.61 -19.65 0.35
N ASP A 57 0.43 -19.71 -0.98
CA ASP A 57 0.20 -18.53 -1.81
C ASP A 57 -1.12 -17.83 -1.47
N LEU A 58 -2.18 -18.61 -1.21
CA LEU A 58 -3.45 -18.08 -0.73
C LEU A 58 -3.29 -17.42 0.64
N LEU A 59 -2.62 -18.08 1.58
CA LEU A 59 -2.36 -17.53 2.91
C LEU A 59 -1.60 -16.20 2.83
N LEU A 60 -0.53 -16.15 2.03
CA LEU A 60 0.24 -14.92 1.83
C LEU A 60 -0.59 -13.81 1.18
N LEU A 61 -1.49 -14.15 0.26
CA LEU A 61 -2.40 -13.16 -0.36
C LEU A 61 -3.34 -12.55 0.68
N PHE A 62 -3.93 -13.37 1.56
CA PHE A 62 -4.78 -12.87 2.64
C PHE A 62 -3.99 -12.05 3.67
N ILE A 63 -2.78 -12.47 4.04
CA ILE A 63 -1.89 -11.71 4.93
C ILE A 63 -1.58 -10.35 4.31
N MET A 64 -1.26 -10.32 3.02
CA MET A 64 -1.01 -9.08 2.28
C MET A 64 -2.24 -8.16 2.34
N GLY A 65 -3.45 -8.70 2.18
CA GLY A 65 -4.69 -7.91 2.23
C GLY A 65 -4.95 -7.26 3.58
N ILE A 66 -4.68 -7.98 4.67
CA ILE A 66 -4.76 -7.44 6.03
C ILE A 66 -3.71 -6.36 6.23
N LEU A 67 -2.46 -6.65 5.85
CA LEU A 67 -1.34 -5.73 5.99
C LEU A 67 -1.59 -4.43 5.23
N GLU A 68 -2.12 -4.53 4.01
CA GLU A 68 -2.44 -3.37 3.17
C GLU A 68 -3.55 -2.50 3.77
N SER A 69 -4.58 -3.13 4.31
CA SER A 69 -5.68 -2.42 4.97
C SER A 69 -5.17 -1.60 6.16
N ILE A 70 -4.27 -2.18 6.96
CA ILE A 70 -3.64 -1.53 8.11
C ILE A 70 -2.73 -0.39 7.62
N ARG A 71 -1.90 -0.65 6.60
CA ARG A 71 -1.00 0.33 5.98
C ARG A 71 -1.74 1.57 5.50
N LEU A 72 -2.81 1.40 4.73
CA LEU A 72 -3.62 2.50 4.18
C LEU A 72 -4.39 3.25 5.26
N TYR A 73 -4.88 2.54 6.28
CA TYR A 73 -5.55 3.17 7.43
C TYR A 73 -4.60 4.11 8.17
N PHE A 74 -3.43 3.63 8.57
CA PHE A 74 -2.45 4.46 9.28
C PHE A 74 -1.89 5.57 8.40
N GLY A 75 -1.67 5.31 7.10
CA GLY A 75 -1.18 6.33 6.16
C GLY A 75 -2.17 7.47 5.98
N THR A 76 -3.46 7.14 5.74
CA THR A 76 -4.53 8.14 5.63
C THR A 76 -4.72 8.89 6.94
N LYS A 77 -4.72 8.18 8.08
CA LYS A 77 -4.86 8.81 9.39
C LYS A 77 -3.71 9.77 9.66
N GLY A 78 -2.46 9.33 9.52
CA GLY A 78 -1.28 10.15 9.81
C GLY A 78 -1.17 11.38 8.91
N ASN A 79 -1.51 11.27 7.63
CA ASN A 79 -1.51 12.42 6.73
C ASN A 79 -2.60 13.46 7.10
N LEU A 80 -3.80 13.01 7.49
CA LEU A 80 -4.90 13.91 7.86
C LEU A 80 -4.76 14.52 9.26
N THR A 81 -4.15 13.80 10.19
CA THR A 81 -3.89 14.31 11.55
C THR A 81 -2.55 15.04 11.66
N GLU A 82 -1.77 15.10 10.57
CA GLU A 82 -0.43 15.69 10.53
C GLU A 82 0.51 15.06 11.60
N GLU A 83 0.31 13.76 11.86
CA GLU A 83 1.08 13.01 12.86
C GLU A 83 2.14 12.13 12.17
N GLU A 84 3.40 12.32 12.54
CA GLU A 84 4.54 11.57 12.00
C GLU A 84 4.52 10.08 12.38
N ALA A 85 4.05 9.73 13.58
CA ALA A 85 4.10 8.37 14.09
C ALA A 85 3.22 7.39 13.29
N PRO A 86 1.91 7.62 13.10
CA PRO A 86 1.08 6.76 12.25
C PRO A 86 1.56 6.74 10.79
N LEU A 87 2.09 7.85 10.28
CA LEU A 87 2.63 7.90 8.92
C LEU A 87 3.92 7.06 8.79
N GLY A 88 4.79 7.10 9.80
CA GLY A 88 5.98 6.25 9.89
C GLY A 88 5.63 4.76 9.99
N VAL A 89 4.57 4.40 10.73
CA VAL A 89 4.06 3.02 10.77
C VAL A 89 3.61 2.57 9.38
N SER A 90 2.88 3.42 8.64
CA SER A 90 2.48 3.12 7.25
C SER A 90 3.68 2.92 6.32
N LEU A 91 4.74 3.72 6.50
CA LEU A 91 5.97 3.59 5.73
C LEU A 91 6.68 2.26 5.99
N VAL A 92 6.79 1.84 7.25
CA VAL A 92 7.38 0.53 7.62
C VAL A 92 6.54 -0.62 7.08
N LEU A 93 5.21 -0.54 7.20
CA LEU A 93 4.32 -1.55 6.64
C LEU A 93 4.42 -1.63 5.11
N SER A 94 4.70 -0.51 4.42
CA SER A 94 4.95 -0.51 2.97
C SER A 94 6.14 -1.38 2.58
N VAL A 95 7.19 -1.46 3.41
CA VAL A 95 8.31 -2.39 3.18
C VAL A 95 7.82 -3.85 3.22
N GLY A 96 6.95 -4.18 4.18
CA GLY A 96 6.31 -5.50 4.26
C GLY A 96 5.46 -5.81 3.01
N SER A 97 4.64 -4.86 2.56
CA SER A 97 3.86 -5.01 1.32
C SER A 97 4.76 -5.24 0.10
N VAL A 98 5.86 -4.51 -0.02
CA VAL A 98 6.84 -4.68 -1.11
C VAL A 98 7.45 -6.08 -1.09
N ILE A 99 7.86 -6.59 0.07
CA ILE A 99 8.42 -7.95 0.19
C ILE A 99 7.41 -9.00 -0.26
N LEU A 100 6.14 -8.85 0.15
CA LEU A 100 5.06 -9.76 -0.28
C LEU A 100 4.78 -9.66 -1.79
N SER A 101 4.80 -8.47 -2.39
CA SER A 101 4.71 -8.31 -3.84
C SER A 101 5.87 -8.98 -4.57
N VAL A 102 7.09 -8.86 -4.06
CA VAL A 102 8.28 -9.53 -4.64
C VAL A 102 8.16 -11.05 -4.53
N TYR A 103 7.56 -11.58 -3.46
CA TYR A 103 7.26 -12.99 -3.35
C TYR A 103 6.37 -13.47 -4.52
N PHE A 104 5.27 -12.77 -4.81
CA PHE A 104 4.37 -13.11 -5.92
C PHE A 104 5.03 -12.98 -7.31
N LEU A 105 6.06 -12.15 -7.43
CA LEU A 105 6.81 -11.98 -8.69
C LEU A 105 7.90 -13.02 -8.93
N VAL A 106 8.58 -13.47 -7.87
CA VAL A 106 9.84 -14.23 -7.99
C VAL A 106 9.69 -15.67 -7.49
N TRP A 107 8.97 -15.87 -6.39
CA TRP A 107 8.90 -17.15 -5.69
C TRP A 107 7.62 -17.93 -5.91
N GLN A 108 6.57 -17.30 -6.44
CA GLN A 108 5.35 -18.01 -6.80
C GLN A 108 5.62 -19.10 -7.85
N THR A 109 5.03 -20.29 -7.67
CA THR A 109 5.29 -21.48 -8.50
C THR A 109 5.08 -21.23 -9.99
N TYR A 110 4.02 -20.51 -10.35
CA TYR A 110 3.72 -20.13 -11.73
C TYR A 110 3.41 -18.63 -11.80
N VAL A 111 4.29 -17.87 -12.45
CA VAL A 111 4.12 -16.42 -12.65
C VAL A 111 3.65 -16.17 -14.08
N LEU A 112 2.43 -15.66 -14.25
CA LEU A 112 1.91 -15.24 -15.54
C LEU A 112 2.39 -13.82 -15.87
N ARG A 113 2.34 -13.48 -17.17
CA ARG A 113 2.59 -12.10 -17.61
C ARG A 113 1.66 -11.08 -16.94
N ALA A 114 0.41 -11.48 -16.68
CA ALA A 114 -0.54 -10.64 -15.97
C ALA A 114 -0.10 -10.37 -14.53
N ASP A 115 0.40 -11.39 -13.79
CA ASP A 115 0.93 -11.22 -12.44
C ASP A 115 2.06 -10.19 -12.40
N VAL A 116 2.96 -10.24 -13.40
CA VAL A 116 4.08 -9.29 -13.52
C VAL A 116 3.58 -7.87 -13.73
N ILE A 117 2.63 -7.67 -14.64
CA ILE A 117 2.10 -6.33 -14.96
C ILE A 117 1.42 -5.70 -13.74
N ILE A 118 0.54 -6.45 -13.06
CA ILE A 118 -0.20 -5.89 -11.91
C ILE A 118 0.73 -5.65 -10.71
N ASN A 119 1.69 -6.54 -10.42
CA ASN A 119 2.65 -6.31 -9.34
C ASN A 119 3.61 -5.15 -9.66
N ALA A 120 4.01 -4.97 -10.91
CA ALA A 120 4.86 -3.84 -11.30
C ALA A 120 4.14 -2.50 -11.04
N VAL A 121 2.86 -2.39 -11.42
CA VAL A 121 2.07 -1.19 -11.15
C VAL A 121 1.90 -0.96 -9.65
N LEU A 122 1.66 -2.02 -8.87
CA LEU A 122 1.57 -1.94 -7.41
C LEU A 122 2.87 -1.42 -6.79
N LEU A 123 4.03 -1.97 -7.19
CA LEU A 123 5.34 -1.57 -6.69
C LEU A 123 5.69 -0.12 -7.03
N VAL A 124 5.37 0.34 -8.24
CA VAL A 124 5.53 1.75 -8.62
C VAL A 124 4.68 2.65 -7.72
N THR A 125 3.45 2.24 -7.44
CA THR A 125 2.54 2.99 -6.55
C THR A 125 3.11 3.05 -5.13
N TYR A 126 3.61 1.94 -4.58
CA TYR A 126 4.29 1.93 -3.28
C TYR A 126 5.52 2.83 -3.24
N GLY A 127 6.32 2.86 -4.31
CA GLY A 127 7.48 3.75 -4.42
C GLY A 127 7.08 5.22 -4.36
N LEU A 128 6.06 5.62 -5.13
CA LEU A 128 5.56 7.00 -5.13
C LEU A 128 4.97 7.40 -3.77
N GLU A 129 4.17 6.52 -3.17
CA GLU A 129 3.63 6.75 -1.82
C GLU A 129 4.73 6.87 -0.78
N GLY A 130 5.76 6.02 -0.83
CA GLY A 130 6.88 6.06 0.10
C GLY A 130 7.65 7.37 0.02
N ILE A 131 7.95 7.84 -1.20
CA ILE A 131 8.63 9.14 -1.42
C ILE A 131 7.81 10.27 -0.81
N LEU A 132 6.51 10.33 -1.10
CA LEU A 132 5.64 11.40 -0.59
C LEU A 132 5.42 11.31 0.92
N GLN A 133 5.36 10.10 1.49
CA GLN A 133 5.31 9.91 2.94
C GLN A 133 6.57 10.45 3.62
N ILE A 134 7.77 10.17 3.08
CA ILE A 134 9.02 10.69 3.64
C ILE A 134 9.03 12.23 3.60
N ILE A 135 8.60 12.83 2.50
CA ILE A 135 8.50 14.30 2.37
C ILE A 135 7.50 14.86 3.39
N ALA A 136 6.34 14.24 3.54
CA ALA A 136 5.32 14.66 4.50
C ALA A 136 5.80 14.54 5.95
N ILE A 137 6.44 13.43 6.32
CA ILE A 137 7.05 13.25 7.65
C ILE A 137 8.09 14.35 7.89
N ALA A 138 8.99 14.60 6.94
CA ALA A 138 10.00 15.66 7.08
C ALA A 138 9.38 17.05 7.29
N ALA A 139 8.25 17.34 6.64
CA ALA A 139 7.50 18.58 6.81
C ALA A 139 6.75 18.68 8.15
N PHE A 140 6.38 17.54 8.76
CA PHE A 140 5.72 17.52 10.08
C PHE A 140 6.72 17.66 11.24
N VAL A 141 7.97 17.22 11.04
CA VAL A 141 9.05 17.30 12.03
C VAL A 141 9.70 18.70 12.05
N SER A 142 9.66 19.42 10.92
CA SER A 142 10.29 20.74 10.73
C SER A 142 9.52 21.90 11.34
#